data_AF-A0A914IQT5-F1
#
_entry.id   AF-A0A914IQT5-F1
#
_cell.length_a   1.000
_cell.length_b   1.000
_cell.length_c   1.000
_cell.angle_alpha   90.00
_cell.angle_beta   90.00
_cell.angle_gamma   90.00
#
_symmetry.space_group_name_H-M   'P 1'
#
loop_
_entity.id
_entity.type
_entity.pdbx_description
1 polymer ?
#
loop_
_entity_poly.entity_id
_entity_poly.type
_entity_poly.pdbx_seq_one_letter_code
_entity_poly.pdbx_strand_id
1 'polypeptide(L)'
;MNLSRSLFEEKLDGCKVFMKYRKVNTLLERKIIQWFEYVWKNGTAKFDETTITECLPPRLKGQLAVHIHMETLQKVALFKDCEASLMYELVLKLKLQVFSPGDYVCRKGDIGKVS
;
A
#
# COMPACT_ATOMS: atom_id res chain seq x y z
N MET A 1 -5.81 -21.55 -12.41
CA MET A 1 -4.99 -20.37 -12.80
C MET A 1 -5.52 -19.19 -12.00
N ASN A 2 -4.69 -18.53 -11.19
CA ASN A 2 -5.17 -17.43 -10.32
C ASN A 2 -5.16 -16.13 -11.14
N LEU A 3 -6.33 -15.57 -11.45
CA LEU A 3 -6.51 -14.38 -12.30
C LEU A 3 -5.64 -13.20 -11.84
N SER A 4 -5.58 -12.96 -10.52
CA SER A 4 -4.76 -11.91 -9.93
C SER A 4 -3.26 -12.09 -10.20
N ARG A 5 -2.80 -13.35 -10.25
CA ARG A 5 -1.41 -13.69 -10.55
C ARG A 5 -1.09 -13.46 -12.03
N SER A 6 -1.98 -13.89 -12.92
CA SER A 6 -1.80 -13.71 -14.36
C SER A 6 -1.74 -12.23 -14.74
N LEU A 7 -2.65 -11.41 -14.19
CA LEU A 7 -2.67 -9.96 -14.43
C LEU A 7 -1.42 -9.27 -13.87
N PHE A 8 -0.90 -9.75 -12.75
CA PHE A 8 0.33 -9.22 -12.17
C PHE A 8 1.56 -9.55 -13.01
N GLU A 9 1.67 -10.80 -13.47
CA GLU A 9 2.74 -11.25 -14.37
C GLU A 9 2.71 -10.48 -15.69
N GLU A 10 1.52 -10.24 -16.27
CA GLU A 10 1.35 -9.42 -17.48
C GLU A 10 1.86 -7.97 -17.29
N LYS A 11 1.52 -7.33 -16.16
CA LYS A 11 2.03 -5.98 -15.83
C LYS A 11 3.55 -5.96 -15.70
N LEU A 12 4.13 -6.95 -15.00
CA LEU A 12 5.57 -7.06 -14.82
C LEU A 12 6.29 -7.24 -16.17
N ASP A 13 5.76 -8.09 -17.04
CA ASP A 13 6.35 -8.33 -18.35
C ASP A 13 6.23 -7.12 -19.27
N GLY A 14 5.10 -6.40 -19.24
CA GLY A 14 4.96 -5.10 -19.91
C GLY A 14 6.01 -4.10 -19.43
N CYS A 15 6.25 -4.01 -18.12
CA CYS A 15 7.32 -3.18 -17.56
C CYS A 15 8.71 -3.58 -18.05
N LYS A 16 9.03 -4.88 -18.11
CA LYS A 16 10.32 -5.36 -18.63
C LYS A 16 10.53 -4.96 -20.09
N VAL A 17 9.51 -5.13 -20.94
CA VAL A 17 9.56 -4.74 -22.35
C VAL A 17 9.78 -3.23 -22.48
N PHE A 18 9.06 -2.43 -21.69
CA PHE A 18 9.22 -0.97 -21.70
C PHE A 18 10.63 -0.53 -21.27
N MET A 19 11.19 -1.13 -20.21
CA MET A 19 12.54 -0.83 -19.75
C MET A 19 13.60 -1.17 -20.80
N LYS A 20 13.45 -2.31 -21.48
CA LYS A 20 14.32 -2.72 -22.60
C LYS A 20 14.25 -1.72 -23.76
N TYR A 21 13.03 -1.31 -24.16
CA TYR A 21 12.83 -0.34 -25.22
C TYR A 21 13.48 1.02 -24.90
N ARG A 22 13.37 1.47 -23.64
CA ARG A 22 13.95 2.74 -23.16
C ARG A 22 15.42 2.65 -22.78
N LYS A 23 16.06 1.48 -22.91
CA LYS A 23 17.46 1.23 -22.50
C LYS A 23 17.73 1.67 -21.06
N VAL A 24 16.81 1.34 -20.15
CA VAL A 24 16.98 1.61 -18.71
C VAL A 24 18.21 0.86 -18.20
N ASN A 25 18.98 1.49 -17.30
CA ASN A 25 20.15 0.85 -16.74
C ASN A 25 19.78 -0.38 -15.88
N THR A 26 20.66 -1.37 -15.84
CA THR A 26 20.42 -2.65 -15.16
C THR A 26 20.18 -2.53 -13.66
N LEU A 27 20.72 -1.47 -13.03
CA LEU A 27 20.53 -1.24 -11.59
C LEU A 27 19.09 -0.81 -11.29
N LEU A 28 18.54 0.10 -12.07
CA LEU A 28 17.16 0.56 -11.93
C LEU A 28 16.18 -0.55 -12.33
N GLU A 29 16.47 -1.29 -13.40
CA GLU A 29 15.66 -2.45 -13.81
C GLU A 29 15.55 -3.48 -12.68
N ARG A 30 16.67 -3.84 -12.05
CA ARG A 30 16.69 -4.78 -10.92
C ARG A 30 15.88 -4.28 -9.74
N LYS A 31 16.00 -2.99 -9.41
CA LYS A 31 15.21 -2.38 -8.32
C LYS A 31 13.71 -2.46 -8.60
N ILE A 32 13.29 -2.18 -9.84
CA ILE A 32 11.89 -2.25 -10.23
C ILE A 32 11.38 -3.69 -10.12
N ILE A 33 12.13 -4.68 -10.63
CA ILE A 33 11.74 -6.10 -10.53
C ILE A 33 11.63 -6.54 -9.06
N GLN A 34 12.61 -6.19 -8.21
CA GLN A 34 12.59 -6.49 -6.78
C GLN A 34 11.38 -5.86 -6.07
N TRP A 35 11.03 -4.62 -6.44
CA TRP A 35 9.83 -3.97 -5.93
C TRP A 35 8.57 -4.75 -6.29
N PHE A 36 8.40 -5.17 -7.56
CA PHE A 36 7.27 -6.00 -7.98
C PHE A 36 7.20 -7.30 -7.17
N GLU A 37 8.30 -8.03 -7.03
CA GLU A 37 8.35 -9.26 -6.23
C GLU A 37 7.97 -9.02 -4.77
N TYR A 38 8.43 -7.92 -4.19
CA TYR A 38 8.16 -7.55 -2.81
C TYR A 38 6.68 -7.22 -2.58
N VAL A 39 6.09 -6.37 -3.43
CA VAL A 39 4.67 -6.01 -3.36
C VAL A 39 3.76 -7.23 -3.58
N TRP A 40 4.16 -8.17 -4.43
CA TRP A 40 3.44 -9.44 -4.62
C TRP A 40 3.48 -10.33 -3.38
N LYS A 41 4.66 -10.51 -2.78
CA LYS A 41 4.83 -11.29 -1.54
C LYS A 41 4.04 -10.70 -0.38
N ASN A 42 4.02 -9.38 -0.25
CA ASN A 42 3.34 -8.68 0.84
C ASN A 42 1.82 -8.52 0.64
N GLY A 43 1.26 -9.08 -0.44
CA GLY A 43 -0.18 -9.16 -0.65
C GLY A 43 -0.84 -7.87 -1.12
N THR A 44 -0.13 -6.74 -1.13
CA THR A 44 -0.64 -5.43 -1.55
C THR A 44 -0.98 -5.38 -3.05
N ALA A 45 -0.31 -6.20 -3.86
CA ALA A 45 -0.66 -6.34 -5.29
C ALA A 45 -1.93 -7.19 -5.53
N LYS A 46 -2.41 -7.92 -4.52
CA LYS A 46 -3.52 -8.88 -4.70
C LYS A 46 -4.89 -8.21 -4.64
N PHE A 47 -5.00 -7.11 -3.89
CA PHE A 47 -6.26 -6.41 -3.68
C PHE A 47 -6.03 -4.91 -3.71
N ASP A 48 -6.80 -4.22 -4.54
CA ASP A 48 -6.89 -2.77 -4.45
C ASP A 48 -7.88 -2.40 -3.35
N GLU A 49 -7.36 -2.25 -2.15
CA GLU A 49 -8.15 -1.95 -0.94
C GLU A 49 -8.94 -0.65 -1.09
N THR A 50 -8.43 0.33 -1.85
CA THR A 50 -9.11 1.60 -2.12
C THR A 50 -10.36 1.36 -2.97
N THR A 51 -10.20 0.68 -4.10
CA THR A 51 -11.34 0.36 -4.98
C THR A 51 -12.39 -0.49 -4.24
N ILE A 52 -11.97 -1.47 -3.44
CA ILE A 52 -12.90 -2.31 -2.67
C ILE A 52 -13.67 -1.48 -1.62
N THR A 53 -12.98 -0.62 -0.87
CA THR A 53 -13.63 0.20 0.16
C THR A 53 -14.51 1.30 -0.41
N GLU A 54 -14.26 1.78 -1.62
CA GLU A 54 -15.12 2.75 -2.33
C GLU A 54 -16.44 2.12 -2.82
N CYS A 55 -16.46 0.82 -3.11
CA CYS A 55 -17.68 0.09 -3.45
C CYS A 55 -18.63 -0.15 -2.26
N LEU A 56 -18.17 0.10 -1.03
CA LEU A 56 -18.94 -0.18 0.18
C LEU A 56 -19.74 1.05 0.65
N PRO A 57 -20.99 0.86 1.11
CA PRO A 57 -21.73 1.89 1.83
C PRO A 57 -20.93 2.40 3.06
N PRO A 58 -21.06 3.68 3.45
CA PRO A 58 -20.24 4.30 4.51
C PRO A 58 -20.19 3.50 5.82
N ARG A 59 -21.32 2.91 6.23
CA ARG A 59 -21.41 2.08 7.45
C ARG A 59 -20.55 0.81 7.34
N LEU A 60 -20.60 0.12 6.21
CA LEU A 60 -19.82 -1.11 5.99
C LEU A 60 -18.34 -0.81 5.81
N LYS A 61 -18.01 0.29 5.12
CA LYS A 61 -16.64 0.79 5.01
C LYS A 61 -16.02 1.03 6.40
N GLY A 62 -16.76 1.68 7.29
CA GLY A 62 -16.28 1.95 8.65
C GLY A 62 -16.08 0.69 9.49
N GLN A 63 -17.02 -0.26 9.44
CA GLN A 63 -16.87 -1.54 10.12
C GLN A 63 -15.64 -2.32 9.63
N LEU A 64 -15.41 -2.33 8.32
CA LEU A 64 -14.24 -2.98 7.72
C LEU A 64 -12.94 -2.29 8.16
N ALA A 65 -12.86 -0.96 8.09
CA ALA A 65 -11.69 -0.21 8.50
C ALA A 65 -11.32 -0.45 9.98
N VAL A 66 -12.33 -0.46 10.88
CA VAL A 66 -12.14 -0.80 12.31
C VAL A 66 -11.59 -2.21 12.45
N HIS A 67 -12.16 -3.18 11.74
CA HIS A 67 -11.71 -4.57 11.82
C HIS A 67 -10.25 -4.74 11.37
N ILE A 68 -9.83 -4.03 10.33
CA ILE A 68 -8.47 -4.17 9.76
C ILE A 68 -7.43 -3.39 10.59
N HIS A 69 -7.74 -2.16 11.03
CA HIS A 69 -6.72 -1.24 11.51
C HIS A 69 -6.76 -0.94 13.02
N MET A 70 -7.89 -1.15 13.70
CA MET A 70 -8.06 -0.70 15.09
C MET A 70 -7.04 -1.34 16.04
N GLU A 71 -6.76 -2.64 15.89
CA GLU A 71 -5.79 -3.34 16.73
C GLU A 71 -4.38 -2.75 16.59
N THR A 72 -4.01 -2.35 15.36
CA THR A 72 -2.71 -1.72 15.11
C THR A 72 -2.64 -0.34 15.76
N LEU A 73 -3.71 0.45 15.63
CA LEU A 73 -3.76 1.80 16.19
C LEU A 73 -3.73 1.80 17.73
N GLN A 74 -4.41 0.84 18.38
CA GLN A 74 -4.44 0.69 19.84
C GLN A 74 -3.08 0.33 20.46
N LYS A 75 -2.17 -0.27 19.69
CA LYS A 75 -0.82 -0.59 20.15
C LYS A 75 0.10 0.64 20.21
N VAL A 76 -0.29 1.75 19.59
CA VAL A 76 0.52 2.98 19.55
C VAL A 76 0.32 3.77 20.84
N ALA A 77 1.40 3.94 21.60
CA ALA A 77 1.37 4.61 22.91
C ALA A 77 0.81 6.05 22.86
N LEU A 78 0.98 6.75 21.73
CA LEU A 78 0.44 8.10 21.51
C LEU A 78 -1.10 8.15 21.64
N PHE A 79 -1.80 7.05 21.36
CA PHE A 79 -3.26 7.00 21.32
C PHE A 79 -3.88 6.20 22.47
N LYS A 80 -3.10 5.81 23.48
CA LYS A 80 -3.52 4.89 24.54
C LYS A 80 -4.76 5.35 25.32
N ASP A 81 -4.88 6.66 25.55
CA ASP A 81 -5.96 7.26 26.34
C ASP A 81 -6.87 8.16 25.48
N CYS A 82 -6.85 7.99 24.16
CA CYS A 82 -7.72 8.73 23.25
C CYS A 82 -9.16 8.20 23.28
N GLU A 83 -10.12 9.09 23.07
CA GLU A 83 -11.53 8.73 22.95
C GLU A 83 -11.76 7.78 21.77
N ALA A 84 -12.70 6.84 21.92
CA ALA A 84 -13.06 5.88 20.86
C ALA A 84 -13.51 6.56 19.56
N SER A 85 -14.16 7.73 19.64
CA SER A 85 -14.58 8.53 18.48
C SER A 85 -13.38 9.03 17.67
N LEU A 86 -12.33 9.53 18.34
CA LEU A 86 -11.08 9.93 17.70
C LEU A 86 -10.36 8.73 17.08
N MET A 87 -10.29 7.59 17.79
CA MET A 87 -9.70 6.36 17.25
C MET A 87 -10.40 5.90 15.98
N TYR A 88 -11.73 5.98 15.97
CA TYR A 88 -12.53 5.65 14.80
C TYR A 88 -12.24 6.57 13.61
N GLU A 89 -12.23 7.89 13.83
CA GLU A 89 -11.88 8.88 12.79
C GLU A 89 -10.47 8.66 12.23
N LEU A 90 -9.49 8.34 13.09
CA LEU A 90 -8.13 8.03 12.66
C LEU A 90 -8.10 6.78 11.78
N VAL A 91 -8.76 5.70 12.20
CA VAL A 91 -8.85 4.46 11.42
C VAL A 91 -9.44 4.69 10.03
N LEU A 92 -10.49 5.52 9.92
CA LEU A 92 -11.10 5.85 8.62
C LEU A 92 -10.16 6.60 7.66
N LYS A 93 -9.13 7.25 8.18
CA LYS A 93 -8.14 8.00 7.39
C LYS A 93 -6.84 7.23 7.11
N LEU A 94 -6.64 6.06 7.73
CA LEU A 94 -5.44 5.26 7.50
C LEU A 94 -5.43 4.70 6.07
N LYS A 95 -4.24 4.69 5.47
CA LYS A 95 -3.96 4.06 4.18
C LYS A 95 -2.74 3.19 4.32
N LEU A 96 -2.87 1.92 3.97
CA LEU A 96 -1.73 1.01 3.92
C LEU A 96 -0.77 1.46 2.82
N GLN A 97 0.50 1.66 3.16
CA GLN A 97 1.57 1.93 2.21
C GLN A 97 2.70 0.92 2.39
N VAL A 98 3.20 0.40 1.27
CA VAL A 98 4.26 -0.61 1.26
C VAL A 98 5.48 -0.07 0.52
N PHE A 99 6.62 -0.13 1.19
CA PHE A 99 7.91 0.35 0.70
C PHE A 99 8.90 -0.80 0.65
N SER A 100 9.75 -0.84 -0.38
CA SER A 100 10.74 -1.91 -0.50
C SER A 100 11.90 -1.69 0.49
N PRO A 101 12.60 -2.76 0.90
CA PRO A 101 13.79 -2.63 1.74
C PRO A 101 14.83 -1.69 1.09
N GLY A 102 15.27 -0.69 1.86
CA GLY A 102 16.22 0.33 1.39
C GLY A 102 15.59 1.53 0.66
N ASP A 103 14.26 1.56 0.51
CA ASP A 103 13.57 2.77 0.07
C ASP A 103 13.55 3.84 1.16
N TYR A 104 13.73 5.08 0.75
CA TYR A 104 13.52 6.24 1.63
C TYR A 104 12.03 6.57 1.66
N VAL A 105 11.41 6.47 2.82
CA VAL A 105 10.00 6.90 3.02
C VAL A 105 9.89 8.43 2.97
N CYS A 106 10.82 9.12 3.64
CA CYS A 106 10.94 10.58 3.62
C CYS A 106 12.42 10.97 3.53
N ARG A 107 12.72 12.13 2.92
CA ARG A 107 14.05 12.73 2.89
C ARG A 107 14.08 14.04 3.65
N LYS A 108 15.27 14.40 4.16
CA LYS A 108 15.49 15.70 4.80
C LYS A 108 15.17 16.81 3.80
N GLY A 109 14.29 17.71 4.19
CA GLY A 109 13.82 18.82 3.35
C GLY A 109 12.52 18.54 2.60
N ASP A 110 11.98 17.32 2.67
CA ASP A 110 10.65 17.04 2.15
C ASP A 110 9.60 17.77 2.99
N ILE A 111 8.73 18.54 2.32
CA ILE A 111 7.55 19.13 2.94
C ILE A 111 6.49 18.03 3.08
N GLY A 112 6.14 17.68 4.31
CA GLY A 112 5.04 16.75 4.57
C GLY A 112 3.74 17.26 3.94
N LYS A 113 3.11 16.45 3.11
CA LYS A 113 1.78 16.78 2.56
C LYS A 113 0.73 16.46 3.60
N VAL A 114 -0.08 17.46 3.95
CA VAL A 114 -1.32 17.27 4.70
C VAL A 114 -2.39 16.90 3.67
N SER A 115 -2.59 15.60 3.45
CA SER A 115 -3.64 15.06 2.58
C SER A 115 -4.89 14.72 3.37
#